data_AF-A0A016WPM8-F1
#
_entry.id   AF-A0A016WPM8-F1
#
_cell.length_a   1.000
_cell.length_b   1.000
_cell.length_c   1.000
_cell.angle_alpha   90.00
_cell.angle_beta   90.00
_cell.angle_gamma   90.00
#
_symmetry.space_group_name_H-M   'P 1'
#
loop_
_entity.id
_entity.type
_entity.pdbx_description
1 polymer ?
#
loop_
_entity_poly.entity_id
_entity_poly.type
_entity_poly.pdbx_seq_one_letter_code
_entity_poly.pdbx_strand_id
1 'polypeptide(L)'
;MYRLLKPIPSGLLVMAKEFEDYVRKKGLDVISTICGENIPQQFVDNVLKVHEKFHAMKTEVFMDDGDFAGALDKALQSVVNVKEGSGPPRASERDHTDFIQSALPAPYRDSEYASVDIVHARLPISISQPLIADGGALKIG
;
A
#
# COMPACT_ATOMS: atom_id res chain seq x y z
N MET A 1 -2.94 -26.17 -7.12
CA MET A 1 -3.89 -25.05 -7.38
C MET A 1 -3.40 -24.06 -8.41
N TYR A 2 -2.18 -23.50 -8.29
CA TYR A 2 -1.64 -22.51 -9.25
C TYR A 2 -1.86 -22.85 -10.73
N ARG A 3 -1.52 -24.07 -11.18
CA ARG A 3 -1.70 -24.52 -12.58
C ARG A 3 -3.15 -24.50 -13.09
N LEU A 4 -4.13 -24.65 -12.18
CA LEU A 4 -5.56 -24.65 -12.53
C LEU A 4 -6.12 -23.23 -12.65
N LEU A 5 -5.61 -22.31 -11.82
CA LEU A 5 -6.06 -20.91 -11.80
C LEU A 5 -5.33 -20.04 -12.82
N LYS A 6 -4.12 -20.41 -13.23
CA LYS A 6 -3.33 -19.70 -14.25
C LYS A 6 -4.09 -19.40 -15.56
N PRO A 7 -4.86 -20.32 -16.15
CA PRO A 7 -5.62 -20.03 -17.37
C PRO A 7 -6.90 -19.20 -17.14
N ILE A 8 -7.30 -18.97 -15.89
CA ILE A 8 -8.55 -18.26 -15.57
C ILE A 8 -8.26 -16.76 -15.45
N PRO A 9 -8.92 -15.90 -16.25
CA PRO A 9 -8.77 -14.46 -16.13
C PRO A 9 -9.14 -13.99 -14.72
N SER A 10 -8.30 -13.17 -14.11
CA SER A 10 -8.42 -12.66 -12.72
C SER A 10 -8.31 -13.70 -11.59
N GLY A 11 -8.32 -15.00 -11.87
CA GLY A 11 -8.20 -16.05 -10.85
C GLY A 11 -6.84 -16.03 -10.15
N LEU A 12 -5.78 -15.68 -10.88
CA LEU A 12 -4.43 -15.58 -10.34
C LEU A 12 -4.26 -14.39 -9.39
N LEU A 13 -4.92 -13.27 -9.69
CA LEU A 13 -4.88 -12.05 -8.86
C LEU A 13 -5.51 -12.29 -7.48
N VAL A 14 -6.62 -13.02 -7.42
CA VAL A 14 -7.25 -13.41 -6.15
C VAL A 14 -6.31 -14.29 -5.34
N MET A 15 -5.65 -15.25 -6.00
CA MET A 15 -4.70 -16.14 -5.32
C MET A 15 -3.47 -15.39 -4.81
N ALA A 16 -2.95 -14.43 -5.59
CA ALA A 16 -1.83 -13.58 -5.17
C ALA A 16 -2.22 -12.71 -3.97
N LYS A 17 -3.44 -12.16 -3.94
CA LYS A 17 -3.96 -11.41 -2.79
C LYS A 17 -4.10 -12.28 -1.54
N GLU A 18 -4.70 -13.46 -1.65
CA GLU A 18 -4.83 -14.39 -0.52
C GLU A 18 -3.44 -14.82 0.00
N PHE A 19 -2.47 -15.01 -0.90
CA PHE A 19 -1.09 -15.26 -0.52
C PHE A 19 -0.48 -14.06 0.22
N GLU A 20 -0.65 -12.83 -0.27
CA GLU A 20 -0.21 -11.61 0.42
C GLU A 20 -0.75 -11.53 1.85
N ASP A 21 -2.07 -11.69 2.02
CA ASP A 21 -2.74 -11.60 3.30
C ASP A 21 -2.30 -12.73 4.25
N TYR A 22 -2.08 -13.94 3.74
CA TYR A 22 -1.56 -15.06 4.52
C TYR A 22 -0.14 -14.82 5.01
N VAL A 23 0.76 -14.35 4.13
CA VAL A 23 2.14 -14.02 4.48
C VAL A 23 2.16 -12.90 5.51
N ARG A 24 1.36 -11.85 5.32
CA ARG A 24 1.25 -10.73 6.26
C ARG A 24 0.83 -11.23 7.63
N LYS A 25 -0.28 -11.98 7.71
CA LYS A 25 -0.77 -12.54 8.98
C LYS A 25 0.28 -13.39 9.67
N LYS A 26 0.99 -14.26 8.93
CA LYS A 26 2.03 -15.10 9.51
C LYS A 26 3.29 -14.35 9.90
N GLY A 27 3.69 -13.32 9.17
CA GLY A 27 4.78 -12.44 9.55
C GLY A 27 4.48 -11.73 10.87
N LEU A 28 3.27 -11.18 11.02
CA LEU A 28 2.84 -10.52 12.26
C LEU A 28 2.78 -11.47 13.45
N ASP A 29 2.26 -12.68 13.27
CA ASP A 29 2.23 -13.73 14.28
C ASP A 29 3.64 -14.01 14.83
N VAL A 30 4.62 -14.20 13.94
CA VAL A 30 6.01 -14.44 14.34
C VAL A 30 6.61 -13.24 15.07
N ILE A 31 6.44 -12.03 14.55
CA ILE A 31 7.03 -10.83 15.15
C ILE A 31 6.39 -10.51 16.51
N SER A 32 5.11 -10.82 16.69
CA SER A 32 4.39 -10.63 17.96
C SER A 32 4.93 -11.52 19.09
N THR A 33 5.68 -12.58 18.77
CA THR A 33 6.30 -13.46 19.77
C THR A 33 7.66 -12.95 20.27
N ILE A 34 8.21 -11.88 19.69
CA ILE A 34 9.51 -11.33 20.08
C ILE A 34 9.39 -10.63 21.44
N CYS A 35 10.19 -11.08 22.40
CA CYS A 35 10.25 -10.53 23.75
C CYS A 35 11.63 -10.72 24.37
N GLY A 36 11.92 -9.98 25.45
CA GLY A 36 13.16 -10.09 26.22
C GLY A 36 14.29 -9.23 25.69
N GLU A 37 15.53 -9.71 25.79
CA GLU A 37 16.73 -9.00 25.35
C GLU A 37 17.03 -9.26 23.85
N ASN A 38 17.79 -8.36 23.21
CA ASN A 38 18.16 -8.45 21.78
C ASN A 38 16.98 -8.35 20.79
N ILE A 39 15.91 -7.63 21.14
CA ILE A 39 14.72 -7.41 20.30
C ILE A 39 15.08 -7.01 18.84
N PRO A 40 16.01 -6.07 18.58
CA PRO A 40 16.33 -5.68 17.20
C PRO A 40 16.90 -6.84 16.37
N GLN A 41 17.76 -7.66 16.97
CA GLN A 41 18.35 -8.81 16.29
C GLN A 41 17.30 -9.90 16.06
N GLN A 42 16.50 -10.22 17.09
CA GLN A 42 15.41 -11.19 16.96
C GLN A 42 14.39 -10.78 15.89
N PHE A 43 14.10 -9.48 15.75
CA PHE A 43 13.24 -8.96 14.70
C PHE A 43 13.80 -9.24 13.31
N VAL A 44 15.07 -8.88 13.08
CA VAL A 44 15.73 -9.13 11.79
C VAL A 44 15.76 -10.62 11.48
N ASP A 45 16.19 -11.46 12.42
CA ASP A 45 16.23 -12.92 12.27
C ASP A 45 14.87 -13.51 11.91
N ASN A 46 13.80 -13.06 12.57
CA ASN A 46 12.46 -13.56 12.34
C ASN A 46 11.89 -13.09 10.98
N VAL A 47 12.13 -11.84 10.58
CA VAL A 47 11.74 -11.34 9.26
C VAL A 47 12.48 -12.11 8.15
N LEU A 48 13.79 -12.36 8.31
CA LEU A 48 14.57 -13.15 7.36
C LEU A 48 14.01 -14.57 7.23
N LYS A 49 13.69 -15.25 8.33
CA LYS A 49 13.09 -16.59 8.32
C LYS A 49 11.74 -16.62 7.59
N VAL A 50 10.91 -15.60 7.81
CA VAL A 50 9.62 -15.45 7.11
C VAL A 50 9.86 -15.27 5.61
N HIS A 51 10.78 -14.37 5.23
CA HIS A 51 11.13 -14.14 3.84
C HIS A 51 11.64 -15.43 3.16
N GLU A 52 12.61 -16.13 3.74
CA GLU A 52 13.16 -17.36 3.15
C GLU A 52 12.08 -18.44 2.94
N LYS A 53 11.22 -18.65 3.94
CA LYS A 53 10.13 -19.63 3.86
C LYS A 53 9.17 -19.33 2.70
N PHE A 54 8.74 -18.09 2.56
CA PHE A 54 7.76 -17.71 1.55
C PHE A 54 8.38 -17.48 0.18
N HIS A 55 9.68 -17.15 0.13
CA HIS A 55 10.46 -17.14 -1.09
C HIS A 55 10.58 -18.55 -1.68
N ALA A 56 10.94 -19.56 -0.86
CA ALA A 56 10.96 -20.95 -1.31
C ALA A 56 9.60 -21.40 -1.85
N MET A 57 8.51 -21.10 -1.13
CA MET A 57 7.15 -21.38 -1.59
C MET A 57 6.83 -20.71 -2.93
N LYS A 58 7.22 -19.45 -3.12
CA LYS A 58 7.06 -18.72 -4.39
C LYS A 58 7.76 -19.44 -5.54
N THR A 59 9.01 -19.82 -5.34
CA THR A 59 9.81 -20.46 -6.38
C THR A 59 9.30 -21.87 -6.70
N GLU A 60 9.00 -22.68 -5.69
CA GLU A 60 8.63 -24.09 -5.86
C GLU A 60 7.17 -24.30 -6.28
N VAL A 61 6.23 -23.52 -5.72
CA VAL A 61 4.79 -23.70 -5.93
C VAL A 61 4.26 -22.78 -7.03
N PHE A 62 4.75 -21.54 -7.07
CA PHE A 62 4.29 -20.50 -7.99
C PHE A 62 5.23 -20.29 -9.18
N MET A 63 6.28 -21.11 -9.34
CA MET A 63 7.17 -21.08 -10.51
C MET A 63 7.80 -19.70 -10.74
N ASP A 64 8.14 -19.00 -9.66
CA ASP A 64 8.72 -17.65 -9.69
C ASP A 64 7.83 -16.58 -10.36
N ASP A 65 6.51 -16.73 -10.25
CA ASP A 65 5.55 -15.80 -10.85
C ASP A 65 5.65 -14.37 -10.27
N GLY A 66 5.63 -13.37 -11.15
CA GLY A 66 5.84 -11.97 -10.81
C GLY A 66 4.75 -11.37 -9.92
N ASP A 67 3.49 -11.81 -10.07
CA ASP A 67 2.39 -11.34 -9.22
C ASP A 67 2.61 -11.78 -7.77
N PHE A 68 3.12 -13.00 -7.56
CA PHE A 68 3.43 -13.54 -6.25
C PHE A 68 4.71 -12.94 -5.66
N ALA A 69 5.69 -12.57 -6.50
CA ALA A 69 6.84 -11.81 -6.06
C ALA A 69 6.43 -10.44 -5.51
N GLY A 70 5.56 -9.71 -6.22
CA GLY A 70 5.03 -8.43 -5.76
C GLY A 70 4.15 -8.55 -4.51
N ALA A 71 3.35 -9.61 -4.42
CA ALA A 71 2.57 -9.92 -3.22
C ALA A 71 3.45 -10.20 -1.99
N LEU A 72 4.52 -10.98 -2.15
CA LEU A 72 5.48 -11.26 -1.06
C LEU A 72 6.14 -9.97 -0.56
N ASP A 73 6.61 -9.12 -1.46
CA ASP A 73 7.26 -7.85 -1.13
C ASP A 73 6.32 -6.92 -0.34
N LYS A 74 5.09 -6.73 -0.83
CA LYS A 74 4.05 -5.95 -0.14
C LYS A 74 3.73 -6.49 1.25
N ALA A 75 3.59 -7.81 1.38
CA ALA A 75 3.32 -8.44 2.67
C ALA A 75 4.45 -8.17 3.67
N LEU A 76 5.71 -8.35 3.26
CA LEU A 76 6.88 -8.12 4.10
C LEU A 76 7.05 -6.64 4.46
N GLN A 77 6.83 -5.73 3.52
CA GLN A 77 6.83 -4.29 3.79
C GLN A 77 5.78 -3.94 4.85
N SER A 78 4.58 -4.50 4.75
CA SER A 78 3.52 -4.30 5.75
C SER A 78 3.93 -4.85 7.12
N VAL A 79 4.57 -6.01 7.16
CA VAL A 79 5.04 -6.67 8.39
C VAL A 79 6.14 -5.85 9.09
N VAL A 80 7.09 -5.30 8.32
CA VAL A 80 8.19 -4.47 8.86
C VAL A 80 7.70 -3.09 9.31
N ASN A 81 6.70 -2.53 8.61
CA ASN A 81 6.16 -1.20 8.91
C ASN A 81 5.10 -1.19 10.03
N VAL A 82 4.83 -2.31 10.70
CA VAL A 82 3.99 -2.31 11.91
C VAL A 82 4.77 -1.69 13.08
N LYS A 83 4.84 -0.37 13.08
CA LYS A 83 5.34 0.42 14.19
C LYS A 83 4.17 0.65 15.15
N GLU A 84 4.38 0.31 16.42
CA GLU A 84 3.54 0.67 17.57
C GLU A 84 3.10 2.15 17.47
N GLY A 85 1.87 2.40 17.00
CA GLY A 85 1.46 3.76 16.67
C GLY A 85 0.20 3.92 15.83
N SER A 86 -0.84 3.11 16.02
CA SER A 86 -2.21 3.55 15.65
C SER A 86 -2.76 4.54 16.70
N GLY A 87 -1.95 5.55 17.06
CA GLY A 87 -2.38 6.70 17.82
C GLY A 87 -2.35 7.91 16.90
N PRO A 88 -3.25 8.90 17.08
CA PRO A 88 -3.17 10.16 16.33
C PRO A 88 -1.76 10.76 16.46
N PRO A 89 -1.31 11.53 15.45
CA PRO A 89 0.06 12.01 15.34
C PRO A 89 0.59 12.53 16.68
N ARG A 90 1.74 11.97 17.10
CA ARG A 90 2.49 12.44 18.26
C ARG A 90 2.82 13.91 18.03
N ALA A 91 2.68 14.73 19.07
CA ALA A 91 2.67 16.19 18.97
C ALA A 91 3.88 16.79 18.22
N SER A 92 5.02 16.10 18.13
CA SER A 92 6.20 16.54 17.38
C SER A 92 6.00 16.66 15.86
N GLU A 93 4.97 16.03 15.29
CA GLU A 93 4.61 16.20 13.87
C GLU A 93 3.66 17.39 13.65
N ARG A 94 2.99 17.86 14.72
CA ARG A 94 2.06 18.99 14.65
C ARG A 94 2.81 20.28 14.29
N ASP A 95 3.99 20.50 14.86
CA ASP A 95 4.79 21.71 14.59
C ASP A 95 5.16 21.88 13.10
N HIS A 96 5.44 20.77 12.41
CA HIS A 96 5.75 20.82 10.97
C HIS A 96 4.49 21.05 10.12
N THR A 97 3.37 20.43 10.47
CA THR A 97 2.10 20.65 9.76
C THR A 97 1.53 22.05 10.01
N ASP A 98 1.71 22.61 11.21
CA ASP A 98 1.24 23.96 11.56
C ASP A 98 2.04 25.04 10.80
N PHE A 99 3.36 24.85 10.68
CA PHE A 99 4.19 25.73 9.86
C PHE A 99 3.75 25.73 8.40
N ILE A 100 3.48 24.57 7.82
CA ILE A 100 3.00 24.46 6.43
C ILE A 100 1.58 25.04 6.29
N GLN A 101 0.68 24.82 7.26
CA GLN A 101 -0.68 25.39 7.25
C GLN A 101 -0.67 26.93 7.41
N SER A 102 0.31 27.48 8.12
CA SER A 102 0.51 28.93 8.25
C SER A 102 1.08 29.59 6.98
N ALA A 103 1.78 28.82 6.14
CA ALA A 103 2.40 29.29 4.90
C ALA A 103 1.47 29.20 3.68
N LEU A 104 0.29 28.59 3.81
CA LEU A 104 -0.71 28.51 2.73
C LEU A 104 -1.58 29.78 2.67
N PRO A 105 -1.93 30.27 1.47
CA PRO A 105 -2.81 31.42 1.31
C PRO A 105 -4.21 31.13 1.87
N ALA A 106 -4.85 32.17 2.42
CA ALA A 106 -6.11 32.13 3.19
C ALA A 106 -7.23 31.21 2.67
N PRO A 107 -7.53 31.06 1.35
CA PRO A 107 -8.63 30.20 0.92
C PRO A 107 -8.43 28.70 1.23
N TYR A 108 -7.24 28.27 1.65
CA TYR A 108 -6.92 26.86 1.94
C TYR A 108 -6.77 26.54 3.44
N ARG A 109 -6.93 27.54 4.32
CA ARG A 109 -6.55 27.42 5.74
C ARG A 109 -7.61 26.73 6.62
N ASP A 110 -8.86 26.69 6.15
CA ASP A 110 -10.04 26.21 6.91
C ASP A 110 -10.86 25.12 6.19
N SER A 111 -10.35 24.56 5.09
CA SER A 111 -11.05 23.48 4.37
C SER A 111 -10.69 22.11 4.94
N GLU A 112 -11.68 21.40 5.50
CA GLU A 112 -11.58 20.02 6.02
C GLU A 112 -11.41 18.96 4.89
N TYR A 113 -10.82 19.35 3.76
CA TYR A 113 -10.71 18.53 2.54
C TYR A 113 -9.33 18.65 1.87
N ALA A 114 -8.25 18.69 2.65
CA ALA A 114 -6.88 18.69 2.10
C ALA A 114 -6.39 17.30 1.64
N SER A 115 -7.15 16.23 1.87
CA SER A 115 -6.65 14.86 1.68
C SER A 115 -6.91 14.22 0.31
N VAL A 116 -7.53 14.91 -0.66
CA VAL A 116 -7.87 14.30 -1.97
C VAL A 116 -7.24 14.94 -3.21
N ASP A 117 -6.75 16.19 -3.14
CA ASP A 117 -6.25 16.89 -4.34
C ASP A 117 -4.72 16.92 -4.50
N ILE A 118 -3.94 16.64 -3.45
CA ILE A 118 -2.46 16.61 -3.57
C ILE A 118 -1.99 15.40 -4.41
N VAL A 119 -2.77 14.32 -4.47
CA VAL A 119 -2.43 13.13 -5.27
C VAL A 119 -2.71 13.31 -6.76
N HIS A 120 -3.54 14.29 -7.17
CA HIS A 120 -3.84 14.54 -8.58
C HIS A 120 -2.86 15.50 -9.27
N ALA A 121 -2.03 16.23 -8.50
CA ALA A 121 -1.13 17.24 -9.07
C ALA A 121 0.24 16.69 -9.51
N ARG A 122 0.48 15.37 -9.45
CA ARG A 122 1.84 14.83 -9.66
C ARG A 122 1.93 13.56 -10.49
N LEU A 123 1.36 13.57 -11.70
CA LEU A 123 1.93 12.92 -12.90
C LEU A 123 1.15 13.35 -14.17
N PRO A 124 1.81 13.76 -15.27
CA PRO A 124 1.14 14.09 -16.52
C PRO A 124 0.91 12.81 -17.31
N ILE A 125 -0.33 12.32 -17.39
CA ILE A 125 -0.67 11.25 -18.33
C ILE A 125 -2.00 11.58 -19.00
N SER A 126 -1.90 12.06 -20.24
CA SER A 126 -3.00 12.17 -21.19
C SER A 126 -3.69 10.82 -21.35
N ILE A 127 -4.97 10.70 -20.96
CA ILE A 127 -5.95 9.87 -21.69
C ILE A 127 -7.28 10.62 -21.68
N SER A 128 -7.79 10.86 -22.88
CA SER A 128 -8.94 11.66 -23.27
C SER A 128 -10.25 11.31 -22.55
N GLN A 129 -10.97 12.32 -22.07
CA GLN A 129 -12.42 12.25 -21.85
C GLN A 129 -13.16 12.23 -23.19
N PRO A 130 -14.22 11.42 -23.39
CA PRO A 130 -15.29 11.80 -24.30
C PRO A 130 -16.21 12.79 -23.58
N LEU A 131 -16.25 14.03 -24.09
CA LEU A 131 -17.11 15.10 -23.63
C LEU A 131 -18.55 14.82 -24.09
N ILE A 132 -19.45 14.47 -23.16
CA ILE A 132 -20.89 14.41 -23.43
C ILE A 132 -21.52 15.69 -22.88
N ALA A 133 -21.92 16.52 -23.84
CA ALA A 133 -23.14 17.32 -23.91
C ALA A 133 -23.69 17.99 -22.63
N ASP A 134 -23.59 19.31 -22.64
CA ASP A 134 -24.69 20.22 -22.30
C ASP A 134 -24.54 21.41 -23.29
N GLY A 135 -25.51 21.88 -24.05
CA GLY A 135 -26.93 21.97 -23.75
C GLY A 135 -27.43 23.39 -24.03
N GLY A 136 -27.12 23.95 -25.21
CA GLY A 136 -27.94 25.00 -25.83
C GLY A 136 -27.52 26.47 -25.66
N ALA A 137 -27.29 27.13 -26.78
CA ALA A 137 -27.92 28.42 -27.09
C ALA A 137 -27.78 28.72 -28.59
N LEU A 138 -28.94 28.75 -29.27
CA LEU A 138 -29.07 29.31 -30.61
C LEU A 138 -28.63 30.78 -30.62
N LYS A 139 -27.88 31.18 -31.66
CA LYS A 139 -28.08 32.50 -32.27
C LYS A 139 -27.75 32.44 -33.76
N ILE A 140 -28.83 32.39 -34.53
CA ILE A 140 -28.92 32.70 -35.95
C ILE A 140 -28.47 34.15 -36.19
N GLY A 141 -27.70 34.36 -37.25
CA GLY A 141 -27.22 35.66 -37.72
C GLY A 141 -26.19 35.48 -38.82
#